data_AF-A0A7S1GYA7-F1
#
_entry.id   AF-A0A7S1GYA7-F1
#
_cell.length_a   1.000
_cell.length_b   1.000
_cell.length_c   1.000
_cell.angle_alpha   90.00
_cell.angle_beta   90.00
_cell.angle_gamma   90.00
#
_symmetry.space_group_name_H-M   'P 1'
#
loop_
_entity.id
_entity.type
_entity.pdbx_description
1 polymer ?
#
loop_
_entity_poly.entity_id
_entity_poly.type
_entity_poly.pdbx_seq_one_letter_code
_entity_poly.pdbx_strand_id
1 'polypeptide(L)'
;MDLDVFRACAGLLEAAPFLRWLSLGESVEEFAGLMRLQLDLRLEANHLDRFSTNFSGSRQVSFPRPVRPLVSDGVLVESFEGGEPIATHLTGEDGVVKRRLARIGVDAFLKMCFLDNFVHGDMHPGNMLVSGGGADDLRLVLLDAGITTELSDRDKENFVLLFSAIVKGDGREAGRLMLDNARDHRCQDPEAFCEGMRGLVDEALGSKLRLESISAGEVLRKAFSLACTHRVKIESNFASICIAIMVLEGVGRRLDPTLDILNAAIPVLAARTLRYKAGLG
;
A
#
# COMPACT_ATOMS: atom_id res chain seq x y z
N MET A 1 7.08 24.60 -1.77
CA MET A 1 6.93 25.07 -3.17
C MET A 1 5.49 25.55 -3.29
N ASP A 2 5.25 26.77 -3.79
CA ASP A 2 3.96 27.45 -3.61
C ASP A 2 2.85 26.83 -4.48
N LEU A 3 1.73 26.44 -3.85
CA LEU A 3 0.55 25.83 -4.50
C LEU A 3 -0.03 26.75 -5.57
N ASP A 4 0.11 28.06 -5.37
CA ASP A 4 -0.39 29.08 -6.28
C ASP A 4 0.42 29.12 -7.58
N VAL A 5 1.70 28.73 -7.55
CA VAL A 5 2.51 28.55 -8.75
C VAL A 5 2.07 27.31 -9.52
N PHE A 6 1.76 26.21 -8.83
CA PHE A 6 1.22 24.99 -9.47
C PHE A 6 -0.14 25.23 -10.13
N ARG A 7 -1.04 25.95 -9.45
CA ARG A 7 -2.35 26.35 -10.00
C ARG A 7 -2.21 27.26 -11.21
N ALA A 8 -1.30 28.22 -11.17
CA ALA A 8 -1.04 29.10 -12.30
C ALA A 8 -0.50 28.32 -13.52
N CYS A 9 0.44 27.39 -13.30
CA CYS A 9 0.95 26.52 -14.35
C CYS A 9 -0.11 25.58 -14.93
N ALA A 10 -0.95 24.97 -14.08
CA ALA A 10 -2.04 24.11 -14.53
C ALA A 10 -3.08 24.89 -15.35
N GLY A 11 -3.49 26.08 -14.88
CA GLY A 11 -4.40 26.96 -15.63
C GLY A 11 -3.85 27.40 -16.98
N LEU A 12 -2.54 27.66 -17.08
CA LEU A 12 -1.85 27.96 -18.34
C LEU A 12 -1.81 26.77 -19.30
N LEU A 13 -1.61 25.54 -18.78
CA LEU A 13 -1.56 24.32 -19.58
C LEU A 13 -2.95 23.86 -20.06
N GLU A 14 -4.00 24.08 -19.26
CA GLU A 14 -5.39 23.77 -19.66
C GLU A 14 -5.95 24.71 -20.74
N ALA A 15 -5.34 25.88 -20.94
CA ALA A 15 -5.67 26.77 -22.06
C ALA A 15 -5.27 26.16 -23.42
N ALA A 16 -4.43 25.12 -23.44
CA ALA A 16 -4.12 24.35 -24.63
C ALA A 16 -5.19 23.27 -24.88
N PRO A 17 -5.93 23.30 -26.02
CA PRO A 17 -7.06 22.40 -26.28
C PRO A 17 -6.71 20.91 -26.25
N PHE A 18 -5.43 20.56 -26.47
CA PHE A 18 -4.92 19.19 -26.49
C PHE A 18 -4.47 18.67 -25.11
N LEU A 19 -4.53 19.47 -24.05
CA LEU A 19 -4.21 19.03 -22.68
C LEU A 19 -5.44 19.00 -21.77
N ARG A 20 -6.58 19.48 -22.28
CA ARG A 20 -7.85 19.61 -21.55
C ARG A 20 -8.42 18.29 -21.04
N TRP A 21 -8.05 17.16 -21.66
CA TRP A 21 -8.46 15.82 -21.26
C TRP A 21 -7.63 15.22 -20.11
N LEU A 22 -6.61 15.93 -19.62
CA LEU A 22 -5.79 15.47 -18.49
C LEU A 22 -6.33 15.89 -17.12
N SER A 23 -7.43 16.65 -17.05
CA SER A 23 -8.03 17.15 -15.79
C SER A 23 -6.95 17.70 -14.81
N LEU A 24 -6.04 18.54 -15.32
CA LEU A 24 -4.86 18.98 -14.58
C LEU A 24 -5.24 19.87 -13.39
N GLY A 25 -6.32 20.64 -13.49
CA GLY A 25 -6.87 21.44 -12.41
C GLY A 25 -7.45 20.60 -11.27
N GLU A 26 -8.23 19.56 -11.58
CA GLU A 26 -8.72 18.60 -10.56
C GLU A 26 -7.55 17.85 -9.91
N SER A 27 -6.57 17.43 -10.71
CA SER A 27 -5.36 16.76 -10.22
C SER A 27 -4.52 17.67 -9.31
N VAL A 28 -4.45 18.97 -9.61
CA VAL A 28 -3.76 19.95 -8.76
C VAL A 28 -4.55 20.27 -7.50
N GLU A 29 -5.88 20.29 -7.51
CA GLU A 29 -6.65 20.44 -6.27
C GLU A 29 -6.67 19.18 -5.40
N GLU A 30 -6.64 17.99 -6.01
CA GLU A 30 -6.40 16.73 -5.28
C GLU A 30 -5.00 16.72 -4.68
N PHE A 31 -3.97 17.08 -5.45
CA PHE A 31 -2.60 17.22 -4.96
C PHE A 31 -2.47 18.31 -3.88
N ALA A 32 -3.15 19.44 -4.04
CA ALA A 32 -3.25 20.51 -3.06
C ALA A 32 -3.96 20.04 -1.78
N GLY A 33 -5.00 19.22 -1.90
CA GLY A 33 -5.68 18.57 -0.78
C GLY A 33 -4.76 17.63 -0.02
N LEU A 34 -3.98 16.81 -0.73
CA LEU A 34 -2.96 15.93 -0.16
C LEU A 34 -1.84 16.72 0.54
N MET A 35 -1.38 17.82 -0.07
CA MET A 35 -0.40 18.74 0.54
C MET A 35 -0.96 19.49 1.75
N ARG A 36 -2.25 19.82 1.76
CA ARG A 36 -2.91 20.44 2.92
C ARG A 36 -3.09 19.47 4.08
N LEU A 37 -3.31 18.19 3.81
CA LEU A 37 -3.35 17.14 4.83
C LEU A 37 -1.99 16.96 5.52
N GLN A 38 -0.89 17.33 4.85
CA GLN A 38 0.46 17.37 5.42
C GLN A 38 0.78 18.65 6.22
N LEU A 39 -0.17 19.57 6.44
CA LEU A 39 0.09 20.85 7.14
C LEU A 39 -0.12 20.80 8.66
N ASP A 40 -0.74 19.75 9.20
CA ASP A 40 -0.93 19.59 10.64
C ASP A 40 -0.13 18.39 11.15
N LEU A 41 1.08 18.67 11.62
CA LEU A 41 2.01 17.65 12.13
C LEU A 41 1.52 16.97 13.42
N ARG A 42 0.44 17.46 14.03
CA ARG A 42 -0.24 16.73 15.12
C ARG A 42 -0.90 15.45 14.61
N LEU A 43 -1.36 15.43 13.35
CA LEU A 43 -1.94 14.23 12.73
C LEU A 43 -0.87 13.15 12.58
N GLU A 44 0.29 13.52 12.03
CA GLU A 44 1.43 12.61 11.91
C GLU A 44 1.85 12.06 13.29
N ALA A 45 1.94 12.92 14.32
CA ALA A 45 2.21 12.46 15.68
C ALA A 45 1.19 11.41 16.17
N ASN A 46 -0.11 11.64 15.91
CA ASN A 46 -1.14 10.68 16.30
C ASN A 46 -1.04 9.37 15.50
N HIS A 47 -0.64 9.43 14.22
CA HIS A 47 -0.38 8.24 13.41
C HIS A 47 0.81 7.44 13.95
N LEU A 48 1.91 8.10 14.32
CA LEU A 48 3.07 7.47 14.96
C LEU A 48 2.70 6.79 16.29
N ASP A 49 1.89 7.45 17.12
CA ASP A 49 1.38 6.87 18.38
C ASP A 49 0.53 5.60 18.10
N ARG A 50 -0.33 5.64 17.08
CA ARG A 50 -1.15 4.48 16.68
C ARG A 50 -0.31 3.34 16.11
N PHE A 51 0.64 3.64 15.23
CA PHE A 51 1.57 2.64 14.71
C PHE A 51 2.39 2.00 15.84
N SER A 52 2.94 2.80 16.74
CA SER A 52 3.66 2.32 17.92
C SER A 52 2.81 1.38 18.78
N THR A 53 1.52 1.70 18.95
CA THR A 53 0.57 0.84 19.69
C THR A 53 0.29 -0.46 18.95
N ASN A 54 -0.01 -0.39 17.65
CA ASN A 54 -0.31 -1.54 16.80
C ASN A 54 0.87 -2.52 16.73
N PHE A 55 2.11 -2.02 16.80
CA PHE A 55 3.33 -2.81 16.73
C PHE A 55 4.02 -3.04 18.08
N SER A 56 3.35 -2.74 19.20
CA SER A 56 3.94 -2.85 20.54
C SER A 56 4.45 -4.26 20.91
N GLY A 57 3.87 -5.31 20.31
CA GLY A 57 4.33 -6.70 20.44
C GLY A 57 5.43 -7.12 19.45
N SER A 58 5.82 -6.26 18.51
CA SER A 58 6.85 -6.56 17.52
C SER A 58 8.23 -6.15 18.02
N ARG A 59 9.23 -7.02 17.83
CA ARG A 59 10.65 -6.66 18.02
C ARG A 59 11.33 -6.22 16.72
N GLN A 60 10.68 -6.49 15.58
CA GLN A 60 11.25 -6.34 14.24
C GLN A 60 10.80 -5.05 13.54
N VAL A 61 9.80 -4.35 14.07
CA VAL A 61 9.29 -3.11 13.48
C VAL A 61 9.16 -2.06 14.57
N SER A 62 9.66 -0.85 14.33
CA SER A 62 9.47 0.30 15.21
C SER A 62 9.18 1.57 14.43
N PHE A 63 8.72 2.58 15.15
CA PHE A 63 8.38 3.91 14.67
C PHE A 63 8.95 4.94 15.66
N PRO A 64 9.31 6.15 15.20
CA PRO A 64 9.60 7.27 16.09
C PRO A 64 8.47 7.53 17.09
N ARG A 65 8.84 8.01 18.28
CA ARG A 65 7.92 8.37 19.35
C ARG A 65 7.80 9.87 19.45
N PRO A 66 6.62 10.46 19.19
CA PRO A 66 6.40 11.88 19.39
C PRO A 66 6.69 12.33 20.83
N VAL A 67 7.41 13.44 20.99
CA VAL A 67 7.77 14.01 22.30
C VAL A 67 6.75 15.07 22.66
N ARG A 68 5.70 14.68 23.39
CA ARG A 68 4.71 15.64 23.91
C ARG A 68 5.31 16.35 25.15
N PRO A 69 5.19 17.69 25.30
CA PRO A 69 4.30 18.64 24.61
C PRO A 69 4.90 19.37 23.39
N LEU A 70 6.04 18.93 22.86
CA LEU A 70 6.76 19.61 21.76
C LEU A 70 6.19 19.28 20.36
N VAL A 71 4.89 19.01 20.30
CA VAL A 71 4.16 18.72 19.05
C VAL A 71 3.14 19.83 18.84
N SER A 72 3.23 20.52 17.71
CA SER A 72 2.27 21.51 17.23
C SER A 72 1.85 21.19 15.79
N ASP A 73 1.00 22.03 15.20
CA ASP A 73 0.62 21.93 13.79
C ASP A 73 1.83 22.13 12.85
N GLY A 74 2.74 23.04 13.18
CA GLY A 74 3.92 23.35 12.37
C GLY A 74 5.24 22.71 12.80
N VAL A 75 5.29 22.01 13.94
CA VAL A 75 6.52 21.37 14.45
C VAL A 75 6.20 20.01 15.08
N LEU A 76 6.90 18.97 14.64
CA LEU A 76 6.92 17.64 15.26
C LEU A 76 8.32 17.36 15.82
N VAL A 77 8.40 17.19 17.14
CA VAL A 77 9.59 16.64 17.81
C VAL A 77 9.31 15.20 18.19
N GLU A 78 10.24 14.31 17.87
CA GLU A 78 10.12 12.85 18.08
C GLU A 78 11.46 12.23 18.53
N SER A 79 11.44 10.94 18.88
CA SER A 79 12.66 10.20 19.22
C SER A 79 13.60 10.09 18.03
N PHE A 80 14.90 10.16 18.31
CA PHE A 80 15.91 9.85 17.30
C PHE A 80 16.00 8.34 17.09
N GLU A 81 15.80 7.90 15.85
CA GLU A 81 15.94 6.51 15.45
C GLU A 81 17.29 6.29 14.74
N GLY A 82 18.18 5.52 15.37
CA GLY A 82 19.46 5.16 14.76
C GLY A 82 19.33 3.97 13.81
N GLY A 83 19.99 4.04 12.65
CA GLY A 83 20.03 2.95 11.68
C GLY A 83 20.64 3.37 10.35
N GLU A 84 20.83 2.41 9.45
CA GLU A 84 21.25 2.66 8.07
C GLU A 84 20.02 2.74 7.16
N PRO A 85 19.99 3.63 6.15
CA PRO A 85 18.93 3.62 5.16
C PRO A 85 18.80 2.25 4.51
N ILE A 86 17.57 1.76 4.30
CA ILE A 86 17.34 0.45 3.66
C ILE A 86 17.99 0.38 2.27
N ALA A 87 18.14 1.53 1.61
CA ALA A 87 18.82 1.69 0.32
C ALA A 87 20.24 1.11 0.32
N THR A 88 20.99 1.23 1.42
CA THR A 88 22.34 0.68 1.59
C THR A 88 22.35 -0.85 1.51
N HIS A 89 21.27 -1.49 1.94
CA HIS A 89 21.12 -2.93 1.89
C HIS A 89 20.56 -3.44 0.54
N LEU A 90 20.22 -2.56 -0.42
CA LEU A 90 19.73 -3.01 -1.73
C LEU A 90 20.85 -3.57 -2.61
N THR A 91 22.08 -3.09 -2.44
CA THR A 91 23.22 -3.41 -3.34
C THR A 91 24.26 -4.37 -2.74
N GLY A 92 24.20 -4.67 -1.43
CA GLY A 92 25.18 -5.53 -0.74
C GLY A 92 25.12 -7.03 -1.09
N GLU A 93 26.05 -7.83 -0.55
CA GLU A 93 26.17 -9.28 -0.85
C GLU A 93 25.50 -10.21 0.18
N ASP A 94 25.11 -9.72 1.36
CA ASP A 94 24.48 -10.55 2.39
C ASP A 94 23.02 -10.89 2.04
N GLY A 95 22.84 -11.97 1.29
CA GLY A 95 21.54 -12.46 0.88
C GLY A 95 20.64 -12.90 2.05
N VAL A 96 21.19 -13.25 3.22
CA VAL A 96 20.37 -13.67 4.38
C VAL A 96 19.71 -12.44 5.00
N VAL A 97 20.49 -11.39 5.25
CA VAL A 97 19.98 -10.12 5.80
C VAL A 97 18.94 -9.51 4.87
N LYS A 98 19.22 -9.46 3.55
CA LYS A 98 18.26 -8.90 2.58
C LYS A 98 16.93 -9.67 2.57
N ARG A 99 16.97 -11.01 2.52
CA ARG A 99 15.74 -11.81 2.56
C ARG A 99 14.96 -11.59 3.86
N ARG A 100 15.65 -11.45 4.99
CA ARG A 100 15.01 -11.15 6.27
C ARG A 100 14.37 -9.76 6.29
N LEU A 101 15.04 -8.74 5.72
CA LEU A 101 14.45 -7.40 5.55
C LEU A 101 13.20 -7.43 4.68
N ALA A 102 13.26 -8.10 3.53
CA ALA A 102 12.12 -8.25 2.63
C ALA A 102 10.93 -8.89 3.36
N ARG A 103 11.20 -9.95 4.14
CA ARG A 103 10.18 -10.64 4.93
C ARG A 103 9.56 -9.75 6.00
N ILE A 104 10.37 -9.04 6.78
CA ILE A 104 9.90 -8.11 7.83
C ILE A 104 9.01 -7.02 7.21
N GLY A 105 9.44 -6.42 6.09
CA GLY A 105 8.66 -5.40 5.40
C GLY A 105 7.31 -5.90 4.90
N VAL A 106 7.28 -7.09 4.28
CA VAL A 106 6.03 -7.70 3.81
C VAL A 106 5.11 -8.09 4.96
N ASP A 107 5.63 -8.71 6.02
CA ASP A 107 4.81 -9.08 7.19
C ASP A 107 4.25 -7.83 7.90
N ALA A 108 5.04 -6.76 8.01
CA ALA A 108 4.59 -5.48 8.56
C ALA A 108 3.46 -4.88 7.73
N PHE A 109 3.62 -4.85 6.40
CA PHE A 109 2.62 -4.30 5.49
C PHE A 109 1.32 -5.11 5.49
N LEU A 110 1.41 -6.44 5.40
CA LEU A 110 0.23 -7.30 5.44
C LEU A 110 -0.52 -7.17 6.76
N LYS A 111 0.19 -7.01 7.89
CA LYS A 111 -0.43 -6.69 9.18
C LYS A 111 -1.17 -5.35 9.12
N MET A 112 -0.55 -4.29 8.59
CA MET A 112 -1.18 -2.98 8.44
C MET A 112 -2.47 -3.03 7.61
N CYS A 113 -2.44 -3.73 6.46
CA CYS A 113 -3.60 -3.84 5.58
C CYS A 113 -4.70 -4.73 6.15
N PHE A 114 -4.36 -5.94 6.59
CA PHE A 114 -5.35 -6.97 6.89
C PHE A 114 -5.68 -7.09 8.38
N LEU A 115 -4.80 -6.69 9.29
CA LEU A 115 -5.08 -6.82 10.72
C LEU A 115 -5.46 -5.47 11.32
N ASP A 116 -4.69 -4.42 11.04
CA ASP A 116 -4.86 -3.12 11.69
C ASP A 116 -5.82 -2.19 10.94
N ASN A 117 -5.99 -2.40 9.62
CA ASN A 117 -6.67 -1.46 8.71
C ASN A 117 -6.14 -0.02 8.84
N PHE A 118 -4.84 0.10 9.06
CA PHE A 118 -4.14 1.37 9.21
C PHE A 118 -2.82 1.24 8.45
N VAL A 119 -2.82 1.73 7.21
CA VAL A 119 -1.76 1.48 6.24
C VAL A 119 -0.87 2.69 6.13
N HIS A 120 0.44 2.48 6.26
CA HIS A 120 1.45 3.48 5.94
C HIS A 120 1.44 3.73 4.43
N GLY A 121 1.03 4.93 4.03
CA GLY A 121 0.82 5.29 2.62
C GLY A 121 2.11 5.51 1.85
N ASP A 122 3.22 5.82 2.54
CA ASP A 122 4.51 6.10 1.90
C ASP A 122 5.67 5.23 2.38
N MET A 123 5.59 3.92 2.10
CA MET A 123 6.62 2.94 2.44
C MET A 123 7.76 2.90 1.39
N HIS A 124 8.23 4.05 0.93
CA HIS A 124 9.38 4.13 0.03
C HIS A 124 10.72 3.97 0.79
N PRO A 125 11.84 3.62 0.12
CA PRO A 125 13.12 3.42 0.78
C PRO A 125 13.65 4.60 1.62
N GLY A 126 13.26 5.83 1.31
CA GLY A 126 13.66 7.02 2.08
C GLY A 126 13.06 7.08 3.50
N ASN A 127 11.97 6.36 3.75
CA ASN A 127 11.22 6.33 5.00
C ASN A 127 11.49 5.04 5.79
N MET A 128 12.61 4.37 5.48
CA MET A 128 12.96 3.06 6.03
C MET A 128 14.41 3.03 6.47
N LEU A 129 14.62 2.81 7.76
CA LEU A 129 15.93 2.51 8.32
C LEU A 129 16.00 1.04 8.74
N VAL A 130 17.22 0.53 8.76
CA VAL A 130 17.57 -0.78 9.29
C VAL A 130 18.44 -0.57 10.52
N SER A 131 18.01 -1.13 11.65
CA SER A 131 18.73 -1.08 12.92
C SER A 131 18.92 -2.48 13.51
N GLY A 132 19.85 -2.62 14.46
CA GLY A 132 20.17 -3.88 15.13
C GLY A 132 21.54 -4.45 14.76
N GLY A 133 22.08 -5.30 15.65
CA GLY A 133 23.42 -5.88 15.53
C GLY A 133 23.39 -7.32 15.04
N GLY A 134 23.21 -7.52 13.73
CA GLY A 134 23.30 -8.84 13.08
C GLY A 134 21.97 -9.45 12.64
N ALA A 135 22.05 -10.60 11.96
CA ALA A 135 20.91 -11.21 11.27
C ALA A 135 19.75 -11.58 12.20
N ASP A 136 19.95 -11.80 13.50
CA ASP A 136 18.90 -12.20 14.45
C ASP A 136 18.20 -11.03 15.16
N ASP A 137 18.85 -9.87 15.29
CA ASP A 137 18.32 -8.66 15.97
C ASP A 137 17.90 -7.55 14.98
N LEU A 138 17.78 -7.91 13.71
CA LEU A 138 17.41 -6.99 12.64
C LEU A 138 16.02 -6.37 12.86
N ARG A 139 15.95 -5.04 12.79
CA ARG A 139 14.73 -4.25 12.96
C ARG A 139 14.57 -3.26 11.81
N LEU A 140 13.36 -3.21 11.26
CA LEU A 140 12.92 -2.20 10.31
C LEU A 140 12.32 -1.02 11.08
N VAL A 141 12.85 0.17 10.88
CA VAL A 141 12.29 1.40 11.44
C VAL A 141 11.58 2.14 10.32
N LEU A 142 10.29 2.41 10.52
CA LEU A 142 9.47 3.14 9.57
C LEU A 142 9.32 4.59 10.05
N LEU A 143 9.72 5.53 9.19
CA LEU A 143 9.68 6.97 9.43
C LEU A 143 8.54 7.59 8.64
N ASP A 144 8.21 8.85 8.95
CA ASP A 144 7.22 9.66 8.22
C ASP A 144 5.85 8.99 8.11
N ALA A 145 5.04 9.15 9.15
CA ALA A 145 3.65 8.69 9.16
C ALA A 145 2.67 9.77 8.66
N GLY A 146 3.15 10.74 7.87
CA GLY A 146 2.34 11.85 7.38
C GLY A 146 1.24 11.39 6.42
N ILE A 147 1.47 10.30 5.69
CA ILE A 147 0.48 9.70 4.78
C ILE A 147 0.05 8.34 5.33
N THR A 148 -1.22 8.24 5.71
CA THR A 148 -1.86 6.98 6.10
C THR A 148 -3.17 6.77 5.38
N THR A 149 -3.53 5.51 5.14
CA THR A 149 -4.81 5.14 4.51
C THR A 149 -5.56 4.16 5.38
N GLU A 150 -6.87 4.40 5.53
CA GLU A 150 -7.82 3.51 6.20
C GLU A 150 -9.00 3.23 5.29
N LEU A 151 -9.46 1.98 5.28
CA LEU A 151 -10.70 1.62 4.61
C LEU A 151 -11.88 1.78 5.57
N SER A 152 -13.03 2.20 5.06
CA SER A 152 -14.29 2.08 5.80
C SER A 152 -14.57 0.61 6.14
N ASP A 153 -15.42 0.31 7.12
CA ASP A 153 -15.73 -1.09 7.46
C ASP A 153 -16.21 -1.90 6.25
N ARG A 154 -17.09 -1.28 5.44
CA ARG A 154 -17.55 -1.86 4.18
C ARG A 154 -16.40 -2.12 3.21
N ASP A 155 -15.55 -1.12 2.97
CA ASP A 155 -14.44 -1.25 2.03
C ASP A 155 -13.37 -2.24 2.53
N LYS A 156 -13.19 -2.34 3.84
CA LYS A 156 -12.30 -3.29 4.51
C LYS A 156 -12.79 -4.73 4.32
N GLU A 157 -14.09 -4.98 4.44
CA GLU A 157 -14.68 -6.29 4.14
C GLU A 157 -14.52 -6.66 2.67
N ASN A 158 -14.85 -5.72 1.79
CA ASN A 158 -14.69 -5.87 0.35
C ASN A 158 -13.25 -6.17 -0.06
N PHE A 159 -12.29 -5.46 0.52
CA PHE A 159 -10.86 -5.66 0.31
C PHE A 159 -10.45 -7.09 0.69
N VAL A 160 -10.90 -7.59 1.84
CA VAL A 160 -10.60 -8.98 2.27
C VAL A 160 -11.23 -10.01 1.34
N LEU A 161 -12.49 -9.82 0.94
CA LEU A 161 -13.17 -10.75 0.04
C LEU A 161 -12.46 -10.79 -1.31
N LEU A 162 -12.09 -9.64 -1.86
CA LEU A 162 -11.38 -9.54 -3.12
C LEU A 162 -10.01 -10.24 -3.06
N PHE A 163 -9.19 -9.92 -2.06
CA PHE A 163 -7.89 -10.59 -1.89
C PHE A 163 -8.05 -12.09 -1.63
N SER A 164 -9.08 -12.51 -0.89
CA SER A 164 -9.37 -13.92 -0.67
C SER A 164 -9.76 -14.65 -1.96
N ALA A 165 -10.54 -14.01 -2.84
CA ALA A 165 -10.90 -14.57 -4.14
C ALA A 165 -9.66 -14.74 -5.03
N ILE A 166 -8.81 -13.71 -5.12
CA ILE A 166 -7.55 -13.75 -5.88
C ILE A 166 -6.65 -14.89 -5.38
N VAL A 167 -6.42 -14.97 -4.07
CA VAL A 167 -5.52 -15.98 -3.47
C VAL A 167 -6.06 -17.41 -3.63
N LYS A 168 -7.38 -17.59 -3.68
CA LYS A 168 -8.04 -18.89 -3.93
C LYS A 168 -8.08 -19.26 -5.42
N GLY A 169 -7.66 -18.37 -6.31
CA GLY A 169 -7.74 -18.58 -7.75
C GLY A 169 -9.12 -18.34 -8.34
N ASP A 170 -10.00 -17.67 -7.62
CA ASP A 170 -11.34 -17.32 -8.11
C ASP A 170 -11.34 -15.91 -8.71
N GLY A 171 -10.73 -15.77 -9.89
CA GLY A 171 -10.65 -14.47 -10.56
C GLY A 171 -12.01 -13.98 -11.09
N ARG A 172 -12.97 -14.89 -11.33
CA ARG A 172 -14.33 -14.50 -11.71
C ARG A 172 -15.06 -13.84 -10.55
N GLU A 173 -14.96 -14.43 -9.35
CA GLU A 173 -15.50 -13.81 -8.14
C GLU A 173 -14.78 -12.49 -7.80
N ALA A 174 -13.47 -12.41 -8.01
CA ALA A 174 -12.73 -11.16 -7.86
C ALA A 174 -13.30 -10.05 -8.77
N GLY A 175 -13.60 -10.36 -10.03
CA GLY A 175 -14.27 -9.43 -10.94
C GLY A 175 -15.66 -9.02 -10.47
N ARG A 176 -16.47 -9.99 -10.03
CA ARG A 176 -17.82 -9.73 -9.50
C ARG A 176 -17.78 -8.80 -8.28
N LEU A 177 -16.87 -9.05 -7.33
CA LEU A 177 -16.68 -8.21 -6.14
C LEU A 177 -16.25 -6.78 -6.50
N MET A 178 -15.43 -6.59 -7.53
CA MET A 178 -15.07 -5.24 -8.00
C MET A 178 -16.27 -4.52 -8.62
N LEU A 179 -17.13 -5.22 -9.35
CA LEU A 179 -18.35 -4.66 -9.94
C LEU A 179 -19.38 -4.29 -8.88
N ASP A 180 -19.65 -5.17 -7.92
CA ASP A 180 -20.60 -4.96 -6.82
C ASP A 180 -20.24 -3.74 -5.97
N ASN A 181 -18.94 -3.44 -5.89
CA ASN A 181 -18.41 -2.31 -5.12
C ASN A 181 -18.29 -1.03 -5.93
N ALA A 182 -18.38 -1.09 -7.26
CA ALA A 182 -18.36 0.08 -8.11
C ALA A 182 -19.67 0.85 -8.01
N ARG A 183 -19.67 1.94 -7.22
CA ARG A 183 -20.87 2.76 -6.92
C ARG A 183 -21.64 3.22 -8.17
N ASP A 184 -20.93 3.50 -9.26
CA ASP A 184 -21.53 4.14 -10.43
C ASP A 184 -22.13 3.14 -11.44
N HIS A 185 -21.95 1.82 -11.29
CA HIS A 185 -22.48 0.77 -12.19
C HIS A 185 -22.35 1.06 -13.70
N ARG A 186 -21.34 1.83 -14.12
CA ARG A 186 -21.13 2.26 -15.51
C ARG A 186 -20.44 1.21 -16.39
N CYS A 187 -20.30 -0.01 -15.89
CA CYS A 187 -19.61 -1.07 -16.62
C CYS A 187 -20.43 -1.47 -17.84
N GLN A 188 -19.83 -1.33 -19.02
CA GLN A 188 -20.52 -1.62 -20.29
C GLN A 188 -20.63 -3.11 -20.57
N ASP A 189 -19.66 -3.89 -20.10
CA ASP A 189 -19.62 -5.34 -20.26
C ASP A 189 -19.09 -6.00 -18.97
N PRO A 190 -19.99 -6.27 -18.00
CA PRO A 190 -19.65 -6.91 -16.74
C PRO A 190 -19.09 -8.32 -16.91
N GLU A 191 -19.60 -9.08 -17.88
CA GLU A 191 -19.16 -10.45 -18.12
C GLU A 191 -17.75 -10.48 -18.68
N ALA A 192 -17.46 -9.65 -19.69
CA ALA A 192 -16.09 -9.55 -20.22
C ALA A 192 -15.09 -9.05 -19.17
N PHE A 193 -15.51 -8.16 -18.25
CA PHE A 193 -14.67 -7.74 -17.13
C PHE A 193 -14.35 -8.92 -16.19
N CYS A 194 -15.36 -9.70 -15.78
CA CYS A 194 -15.18 -10.89 -14.94
C CYS A 194 -14.29 -11.94 -15.62
N GLU A 195 -14.46 -12.17 -16.92
CA GLU A 195 -13.64 -13.09 -17.70
C GLU A 195 -12.19 -12.60 -17.84
N GLY A 196 -11.99 -11.29 -18.01
CA GLY A 196 -10.66 -10.67 -17.97
C GLY A 196 -9.99 -10.87 -16.62
N MET A 197 -10.70 -10.61 -15.51
CA MET A 197 -10.18 -10.84 -14.15
C MET A 197 -9.85 -12.30 -13.88
N ARG A 198 -10.67 -13.25 -14.36
CA ARG A 198 -10.35 -14.69 -14.33
C ARG A 198 -9.02 -14.97 -15.03
N GLY A 199 -8.85 -14.48 -16.26
CA GLY A 199 -7.60 -14.66 -17.01
C GLY A 199 -6.37 -14.12 -16.27
N LEU A 200 -6.49 -12.96 -15.61
CA LEU A 200 -5.39 -12.37 -14.83
C LEU A 200 -5.00 -13.21 -13.62
N VAL A 201 -5.99 -13.74 -12.89
CA VAL A 201 -5.73 -14.57 -11.69
C VAL A 201 -5.21 -15.95 -12.10
N ASP A 202 -5.75 -16.54 -13.16
CA ASP A 202 -5.28 -17.81 -13.73
C ASP A 202 -3.82 -17.68 -14.20
N GLU A 203 -3.46 -16.56 -14.83
CA GLU A 203 -2.08 -16.26 -15.20
C GLU A 203 -1.20 -16.21 -13.94
N ALA A 204 -1.60 -15.40 -12.95
CA ALA A 204 -0.87 -15.15 -11.70
C ALA A 204 -0.61 -16.41 -10.85
N LEU A 205 -1.57 -17.33 -10.79
CA LEU A 205 -1.45 -18.55 -9.99
C LEU A 205 -1.04 -19.78 -10.80
N GLY A 206 -1.39 -19.83 -12.10
CA GLY A 206 -1.02 -20.89 -13.03
C GLY A 206 0.45 -20.85 -13.41
N SER A 207 1.13 -19.72 -13.21
CA SER A 207 2.58 -19.61 -13.38
C SER A 207 3.38 -20.40 -12.34
N LYS A 208 2.77 -21.10 -11.36
CA LYS A 208 3.49 -22.07 -10.50
C LYS A 208 4.28 -23.14 -11.29
N LEU A 209 3.94 -23.38 -12.56
CA LEU A 209 4.65 -24.30 -13.48
C LEU A 209 5.72 -23.62 -14.35
N ARG A 210 5.77 -22.28 -14.40
CA ARG A 210 6.80 -21.50 -15.09
C ARG A 210 7.72 -20.90 -14.04
N LEU A 211 9.03 -20.97 -14.24
CA LEU A 211 10.05 -20.49 -13.28
C LEU A 211 10.01 -18.97 -13.00
N GLU A 212 8.98 -18.26 -13.47
CA GLU A 212 8.77 -16.82 -13.30
C GLU A 212 7.50 -16.59 -12.45
N SER A 213 7.69 -16.19 -11.19
CA SER A 213 6.60 -15.71 -10.33
C SER A 213 6.05 -14.40 -10.88
N ILE A 214 4.75 -14.32 -11.16
CA ILE A 214 4.13 -13.06 -11.55
C ILE A 214 4.06 -12.16 -10.31
N SER A 215 4.37 -10.89 -10.50
CA SER A 215 4.34 -9.90 -9.43
C SER A 215 2.91 -9.50 -9.05
N ALA A 216 2.64 -9.30 -7.76
CA ALA A 216 1.35 -8.77 -7.29
C ALA A 216 1.04 -7.43 -7.96
N GLY A 217 2.05 -6.60 -8.16
CA GLY A 217 2.01 -5.31 -8.82
C GLY A 217 1.69 -5.42 -10.30
N GLU A 218 2.15 -6.44 -11.01
CA GLU A 218 1.72 -6.69 -12.39
C GLU A 218 0.25 -7.10 -12.47
N VAL A 219 -0.19 -7.99 -11.57
CA VAL A 219 -1.62 -8.37 -11.47
C VAL A 219 -2.47 -7.13 -11.20
N LEU A 220 -2.08 -6.32 -10.22
CA LEU A 220 -2.77 -5.07 -9.88
C LEU A 220 -2.77 -4.11 -11.07
N ARG A 221 -1.63 -3.87 -11.72
CA ARG A 221 -1.53 -2.99 -12.90
C ARG A 221 -2.44 -3.46 -14.03
N LYS A 222 -2.46 -4.75 -14.33
CA LYS A 222 -3.34 -5.34 -15.36
C LYS A 222 -4.82 -5.19 -14.94
N ALA A 223 -5.14 -5.42 -13.67
CA ALA A 223 -6.50 -5.24 -13.13
C ALA A 223 -6.97 -3.77 -13.20
N PHE A 224 -6.11 -2.79 -12.88
CA PHE A 224 -6.40 -1.36 -13.07
C PHE A 224 -6.67 -1.02 -14.53
N SER A 225 -5.82 -1.53 -15.44
CA SER A 225 -6.01 -1.34 -16.89
C SER A 225 -7.35 -1.90 -17.36
N LEU A 226 -7.74 -3.08 -16.85
CA LEU A 226 -9.01 -3.71 -17.16
C LEU A 226 -10.19 -2.90 -16.59
N ALA A 227 -10.09 -2.43 -15.36
CA ALA A 227 -11.10 -1.57 -14.73
C ALA A 227 -11.30 -0.27 -15.52
N CYS A 228 -10.21 0.38 -15.96
CA CYS A 228 -10.28 1.56 -16.82
C CYS A 228 -10.96 1.26 -18.17
N THR A 229 -10.60 0.14 -18.81
CA THR A 229 -11.17 -0.29 -20.10
C THR A 229 -12.68 -0.50 -20.00
N HIS A 230 -13.12 -1.16 -18.93
CA HIS A 230 -14.53 -1.49 -18.68
C HIS A 230 -15.28 -0.43 -17.87
N ARG A 231 -14.65 0.72 -17.55
CA ARG A 231 -15.22 1.83 -16.75
C ARG A 231 -15.73 1.40 -15.36
N VAL A 232 -15.03 0.46 -14.74
CA VAL A 232 -15.25 0.04 -13.35
C VAL A 232 -14.55 1.05 -12.44
N LYS A 233 -15.32 1.75 -11.60
CA LYS A 233 -14.78 2.75 -10.69
C LYS A 233 -14.11 2.08 -9.50
N ILE A 234 -12.89 2.50 -9.19
CA ILE A 234 -12.12 2.05 -8.03
C ILE A 234 -12.09 3.20 -7.01
N GLU A 235 -12.37 2.88 -5.74
CA GLU A 235 -12.32 3.86 -4.65
C GLU A 235 -10.88 4.32 -4.38
N SER A 236 -10.70 5.59 -4.04
CA SER A 236 -9.37 6.20 -3.88
C SER A 236 -8.51 5.51 -2.82
N ASN A 237 -9.07 5.20 -1.65
CA ASN A 237 -8.33 4.50 -0.59
C ASN A 237 -7.87 3.10 -1.01
N PHE A 238 -8.67 2.40 -1.83
CA PHE A 238 -8.26 1.11 -2.40
C PHE A 238 -7.10 1.29 -3.38
N ALA A 239 -7.16 2.31 -4.23
CA ALA A 239 -6.08 2.65 -5.15
C ALA A 239 -4.77 2.95 -4.40
N SER A 240 -4.82 3.72 -3.31
CA SER A 240 -3.67 4.02 -2.46
C SER A 240 -3.00 2.75 -1.90
N ILE A 241 -3.79 1.80 -1.40
CA ILE A 241 -3.25 0.52 -0.89
C ILE A 241 -2.58 -0.28 -2.00
N CYS A 242 -3.18 -0.33 -3.19
CA CYS A 242 -2.57 -1.03 -4.33
C CYS A 242 -1.26 -0.39 -4.78
N ILE A 243 -1.16 0.94 -4.74
CA ILE A 243 0.09 1.67 -5.01
C ILE A 243 1.14 1.31 -3.95
N ALA A 244 0.77 1.28 -2.68
CA ALA A 244 1.67 0.88 -1.60
C ALA A 244 2.17 -0.57 -1.78
N ILE A 245 1.33 -1.49 -2.24
CA ILE A 245 1.75 -2.87 -2.61
C ILE A 245 2.80 -2.82 -3.72
N MET A 246 2.56 -2.06 -4.79
CA MET A 246 3.51 -1.95 -5.92
C MET A 246 4.86 -1.38 -5.49
N VAL A 247 4.87 -0.35 -4.64
CA VAL A 247 6.10 0.24 -4.10
C VAL A 247 6.84 -0.77 -3.22
N LEU A 248 6.14 -1.37 -2.24
CA LEU A 248 6.71 -2.36 -1.34
C LEU A 248 7.30 -3.54 -2.11
N GLU A 249 6.61 -4.02 -3.14
CA GLU A 249 7.09 -5.13 -3.95
C GLU A 249 8.33 -4.77 -4.76
N GLY A 250 8.39 -3.54 -5.31
CA GLY A 250 9.57 -3.04 -5.98
C GLY A 250 10.79 -2.96 -5.05
N VAL A 251 10.61 -2.52 -3.81
CA VAL A 251 11.66 -2.54 -2.79
C VAL A 251 12.01 -3.97 -2.38
N GLY A 252 10.98 -4.76 -2.09
CA GLY A 252 11.08 -6.13 -1.61
C GLY A 252 11.78 -7.06 -2.59
N ARG A 253 11.55 -6.92 -3.90
CA ARG A 253 12.24 -7.73 -4.92
C ARG A 253 13.69 -7.35 -5.16
N ARG A 254 14.08 -6.10 -4.86
CA ARG A 254 15.50 -5.71 -4.85
C ARG A 254 16.25 -6.32 -3.66
N LEU A 255 15.53 -6.61 -2.57
CA LEU A 255 16.07 -7.31 -1.41
C LEU A 255 16.04 -8.84 -1.62
N ASP A 256 14.90 -9.37 -2.07
CA ASP A 256 14.67 -10.79 -2.34
C ASP A 256 13.94 -10.98 -3.68
N PRO A 257 14.65 -11.35 -4.75
CA PRO A 257 14.04 -11.57 -6.07
C PRO A 257 12.92 -12.61 -6.10
N THR A 258 12.89 -13.52 -5.11
CA THR A 258 11.90 -14.59 -5.00
C THR A 258 10.67 -14.20 -4.18
N LEU A 259 10.59 -12.93 -3.75
CA LEU A 259 9.49 -12.43 -2.93
C LEU A 259 8.15 -12.54 -3.66
N ASP A 260 7.17 -13.10 -2.95
CA ASP A 260 5.80 -13.29 -3.40
C ASP A 260 4.82 -12.80 -2.32
N ILE A 261 4.25 -11.61 -2.56
CA ILE A 261 3.30 -10.96 -1.63
C ILE A 261 1.97 -11.71 -1.60
N LEU A 262 1.51 -12.27 -2.73
CA LEU A 262 0.23 -12.98 -2.80
C LEU A 262 0.29 -14.24 -1.93
N ASN A 263 1.37 -15.01 -2.04
CA ASN A 263 1.59 -16.17 -1.20
C ASN A 263 1.83 -15.78 0.28
N ALA A 264 2.51 -14.67 0.55
CA ALA A 264 2.69 -14.18 1.92
C ALA A 264 1.38 -13.73 2.59
N ALA A 265 0.38 -13.30 1.81
CA ALA A 265 -0.93 -12.89 2.33
C ALA A 265 -1.81 -14.06 2.80
N ILE A 266 -1.61 -15.28 2.26
CA ILE A 266 -2.39 -16.48 2.60
C ILE A 266 -2.53 -16.69 4.13
N PRO A 267 -1.43 -16.83 4.90
CA PRO A 267 -1.54 -17.09 6.34
C PRO A 267 -2.20 -15.94 7.10
N VAL A 268 -2.00 -14.69 6.66
CA VAL A 268 -2.58 -13.50 7.31
C VAL A 268 -4.09 -13.44 7.11
N LEU A 269 -4.57 -13.71 5.89
CA LEU A 269 -5.99 -13.80 5.58
C LEU A 269 -6.68 -14.95 6.34
N ALA A 270 -6.00 -16.09 6.47
CA ALA A 270 -6.49 -17.23 7.25
C ALA A 270 -6.63 -16.88 8.74
N ALA A 271 -5.60 -16.27 9.34
CA ALA A 271 -5.61 -15.84 10.73
C ALA A 271 -6.73 -14.82 11.02
N ARG A 272 -6.96 -13.87 10.11
CA ARG A 272 -8.05 -12.90 10.22
C ARG A 272 -9.42 -13.56 10.20
N THR A 273 -9.64 -14.52 9.30
CA THR A 273 -10.91 -15.26 9.20
C THR A 273 -11.24 -15.97 10.51
N LEU A 274 -10.23 -16.53 11.19
CA LEU A 274 -10.39 -17.15 12.51
C LEU A 274 -10.74 -16.13 13.60
N ARG A 275 -10.09 -14.96 13.64
CA ARG A 275 -10.40 -13.89 14.61
C ARG A 275 -11.81 -13.34 14.45
N TYR A 276 -12.26 -13.17 13.20
CA TYR A 276 -13.62 -12.73 12.90
C TYR A 276 -14.66 -13.74 13.40
N LYS A 277 -14.46 -15.03 13.12
CA LYS A 277 -15.33 -16.11 13.63
C LYS A 277 -15.33 -16.22 15.16
N ALA A 278 -14.28 -15.77 15.82
CA ALA A 278 -14.15 -15.76 17.28
C ALA A 278 -14.70 -14.47 17.94
N GLY A 279 -15.18 -13.48 17.17
CA GLY A 279 -15.72 -12.22 17.71
C GLY A 279 -14.68 -11.27 18.32
N LEU A 280 -13.40 -11.39 17.93
CA LEU A 280 -12.28 -10.59 18.47
C LEU A 280 -11.81 -9.51 17.48
N GLY A 281 -12.76 -8.78 16.88
CA GLY A 281 -12.52 -7.73 15.88
C GLY A 281 -12.04 -6.41 16.46
#